data_AF-A0A9X5CLJ9-F1
#
_entry.id   AF-A0A9X5CLJ9-F1
#
_cell.length_a   1.000
_cell.length_b   1.000
_cell.length_c   1.000
_cell.angle_alpha   90.00
_cell.angle_beta   90.00
_cell.angle_gamma   90.00
#
_symmetry.space_group_name_H-M   'P 1'
#
loop_
_entity.id
_entity.type
_entity.pdbx_description
1 polymer ?
#
loop_
_entity_poly.entity_id
_entity_poly.type
_entity_poly.pdbx_seq_one_letter_code
_entity_poly.pdbx_strand_id
1 'polypeptide(L)'
;MTAPTKPPYGTAADSVSERAPGEPLHSPVIDWFDEHARDLPWRRPEAGAWGVMVSEFMLQQTPVNRVLPVYEQWMARWPRPADLAAEAPGEAVRAWGRLGYPRRAL
;
A
#
# COMPACT_ATOMS: atom_id res chain seq x y z
N MET A 1 8.37 8.20 46.42
CA MET A 1 7.75 7.96 45.10
C MET A 1 8.09 9.16 44.24
N THR A 2 9.15 9.04 43.44
CA THR A 2 9.66 10.12 42.58
C THR A 2 9.72 9.56 41.17
N ALA A 3 8.95 10.13 40.24
CA ALA A 3 8.88 9.67 38.87
C ALA A 3 10.22 9.89 38.14
N PRO A 4 10.65 9.00 37.24
CA PRO A 4 11.85 9.23 36.43
C PRO A 4 11.56 10.31 35.36
N THR A 5 12.34 11.38 35.41
CA THR A 5 12.37 12.46 34.42
C THR A 5 12.84 11.91 33.07
N LYS A 6 11.99 12.06 32.05
CA LYS A 6 12.31 11.77 30.63
C LYS A 6 13.51 12.64 30.21
N PRO A 7 14.55 12.09 29.56
CA PRO A 7 15.68 12.90 29.12
C PRO A 7 15.21 13.96 28.11
N PRO A 8 15.82 15.16 28.10
CA PRO A 8 15.51 16.17 27.09
C PRO A 8 15.87 15.58 25.73
N TYR A 9 14.91 15.60 24.79
CA TYR A 9 15.19 15.20 23.41
C TYR A 9 16.34 16.05 22.90
N GLY A 10 17.42 15.37 22.49
CA GLY A 10 18.62 16.00 21.98
C GLY A 10 18.29 16.89 20.79
N THR A 11 18.81 18.11 20.86
CA THR A 11 18.92 19.07 19.77
C THR A 11 19.89 18.53 18.72
N ALA A 12 19.41 17.65 17.84
CA ALA A 12 19.96 17.58 16.50
C ALA A 12 19.13 18.58 15.68
N ALA A 13 19.75 19.70 15.34
CA ALA A 13 19.20 20.65 14.40
C ALA A 13 19.12 19.96 13.02
N ASP A 14 18.04 19.21 12.79
CA ASP A 14 17.53 19.07 11.43
C ASP A 14 17.02 20.44 11.06
N SER A 15 17.84 21.19 10.33
CA SER A 15 17.41 22.40 9.65
C SER A 15 16.33 21.99 8.65
N VAL A 16 15.08 21.91 9.11
CA VAL A 16 13.92 21.90 8.24
C VAL A 16 13.95 23.27 7.57
N SER A 17 14.59 23.33 6.39
CA SER A 17 14.60 24.51 5.55
C SER A 17 13.16 24.96 5.39
N GLU A 18 12.84 26.13 5.92
CA GLU A 18 11.52 26.72 5.87
C GLU A 18 11.23 27.09 4.41
N ARG A 19 10.67 26.13 3.66
CA ARG A 19 10.39 26.31 2.23
C ARG A 19 9.41 27.45 2.05
N ALA A 20 9.70 28.33 1.10
CA ALA A 20 8.86 29.48 0.82
C ALA A 20 7.48 29.01 0.32
N PRO A 21 6.37 29.67 0.72
CA PRO A 21 5.06 29.37 0.17
C PRO A 21 5.07 29.50 -1.36
N GLY A 22 4.74 28.42 -2.07
CA GLY A 22 4.76 28.36 -3.54
C GLY A 22 5.96 27.65 -4.16
N GLU A 23 6.91 27.14 -3.35
CA GLU A 23 8.00 26.33 -3.88
C GLU A 23 7.47 25.02 -4.50
N PRO A 24 7.87 24.68 -5.75
CA PRO A 24 7.37 23.49 -6.44
C PRO A 24 7.76 22.20 -5.68
N LEU A 25 6.75 21.49 -5.17
CA LEU A 25 6.96 20.25 -4.41
C LEU A 25 7.13 19.00 -5.29
N HIS A 26 6.87 19.09 -6.60
CA HIS A 26 6.84 17.92 -7.47
C HIS A 26 8.20 17.21 -7.55
N SER A 27 9.28 17.89 -7.95
CA SER A 27 10.58 17.25 -8.11
C SER A 27 11.11 16.70 -6.78
N PRO A 28 11.12 17.47 -5.66
CA PRO A 28 11.62 16.94 -4.40
C PRO A 28 10.87 15.70 -3.90
N VAL A 29 9.56 15.60 -4.17
CA VAL A 29 8.75 14.44 -3.78
C VAL A 29 9.01 13.25 -4.70
N ILE A 30 9.17 13.48 -6.01
CA ILE A 30 9.48 12.43 -6.99
C ILE A 30 10.88 11.87 -6.72
N ASP A 31 11.89 12.73 -6.56
CA ASP A 31 13.27 12.32 -6.31
C ASP A 31 13.37 11.47 -5.02
N TRP A 32 12.71 11.92 -3.95
CA TRP A 32 12.62 11.14 -2.71
C TRP A 32 11.91 9.80 -2.91
N PHE A 33 10.83 9.77 -3.71
CA PHE A 33 10.09 8.54 -3.97
C PHE A 33 10.94 7.53 -4.76
N ASP A 34 11.70 7.99 -5.75
CA ASP A 34 12.58 7.14 -6.56
C ASP A 34 13.66 6.45 -5.70
N GLU A 35 14.16 7.13 -4.67
CA GLU A 35 15.17 6.58 -3.76
C GLU A 35 14.59 5.73 -2.61
N HIS A 36 13.38 6.04 -2.14
CA HIS A 36 12.85 5.51 -0.87
C HIS A 36 11.54 4.74 -0.99
N ALA A 37 10.98 4.57 -2.19
CA ALA A 37 9.76 3.82 -2.38
C ALA A 37 9.92 2.38 -1.88
N ARG A 38 8.94 1.93 -1.08
CA ARG A 38 8.81 0.52 -0.72
C ARG A 38 8.57 -0.30 -1.97
N ASP A 39 9.28 -1.41 -2.06
CA ASP A 39 9.04 -2.47 -3.04
C ASP A 39 7.72 -3.18 -2.68
N LEU A 40 6.72 -3.00 -3.53
CA LEU A 40 5.39 -3.59 -3.40
C LEU A 40 5.03 -4.23 -4.74
N PRO A 41 4.47 -5.45 -4.75
CA PRO A 41 4.32 -6.23 -5.98
C PRO A 41 3.43 -5.52 -7.02
N TRP A 42 2.40 -4.80 -6.57
CA TRP A 42 1.52 -4.00 -7.44
C TRP A 42 2.15 -2.72 -7.99
N ARG A 43 3.35 -2.32 -7.55
CA ARG A 43 4.11 -1.20 -8.12
C ARG A 43 5.09 -1.63 -9.21
N ARG A 44 5.33 -2.94 -9.35
CA ARG A 44 6.27 -3.45 -10.34
C ARG A 44 5.61 -3.52 -11.73
N PRO A 45 6.38 -3.40 -12.83
CA PRO A 45 5.82 -3.42 -14.18
C PRO A 45 4.97 -4.66 -14.48
N GLU A 46 5.29 -5.80 -13.87
CA GLU A 46 4.62 -7.08 -14.11
C GLU A 46 3.18 -7.13 -13.57
N ALA A 47 2.82 -6.24 -12.64
CA ALA A 47 1.46 -6.18 -12.10
C ALA A 47 0.42 -5.83 -13.17
N GLY A 48 0.79 -4.97 -14.12
CA GLY A 48 -0.11 -4.45 -15.15
C GLY A 48 -1.35 -3.77 -14.58
N ALA A 49 -2.29 -3.42 -15.46
CA ALA A 49 -3.53 -2.74 -15.07
C ALA A 49 -4.38 -3.59 -14.09
N TRP A 50 -4.40 -4.91 -14.28
CA TRP A 50 -5.17 -5.82 -13.44
C TRP A 50 -4.62 -5.89 -12.01
N GLY A 51 -3.31 -6.11 -11.86
CA GLY A 51 -2.67 -6.16 -10.54
C GLY A 51 -2.79 -4.83 -9.80
N VAL A 52 -2.69 -3.69 -10.50
CA VAL A 52 -2.93 -2.38 -9.89
C VAL A 52 -4.38 -2.28 -9.39
N MET A 53 -5.36 -2.56 -10.24
CA MET A 53 -6.79 -2.49 -9.85
C MET A 53 -7.10 -3.36 -8.62
N VAL A 54 -6.66 -4.61 -8.60
CA VAL A 54 -6.87 -5.52 -7.46
C VAL A 54 -6.26 -4.94 -6.18
N SER A 55 -5.02 -4.43 -6.25
CA SER A 55 -4.37 -3.84 -5.08
C SER A 55 -5.13 -2.64 -4.52
N GLU A 56 -5.64 -1.76 -5.39
CA GLU A 56 -6.40 -0.57 -4.97
C GLU A 56 -7.70 -0.95 -4.25
N PHE A 57 -8.44 -1.93 -4.77
CA PHE A 57 -9.64 -2.44 -4.09
C PHE A 57 -9.32 -3.08 -2.73
N MET A 58 -8.24 -3.85 -2.65
CA MET A 58 -7.82 -4.48 -1.39
C MET A 58 -7.36 -3.44 -0.36
N LEU A 59 -6.59 -2.42 -0.77
CA LEU A 59 -5.97 -1.42 0.11
C LEU A 59 -6.96 -0.41 0.71
N GLN A 60 -8.19 -0.30 0.19
CA GLN A 60 -9.23 0.51 0.82
C GLN A 60 -9.44 0.06 2.28
N GLN A 61 -9.21 0.96 3.23
CA GLN A 61 -9.40 0.70 4.68
C GLN A 61 -8.68 -0.56 5.21
N THR A 62 -7.63 -1.02 4.51
CA THR A 62 -6.90 -2.26 4.86
C THR A 62 -5.40 -2.00 4.73
N PRO A 63 -4.62 -2.18 5.81
CA PRO A 63 -3.19 -1.88 5.80
C PRO A 63 -2.41 -2.87 4.92
N VAL A 64 -1.32 -2.38 4.34
CA VAL A 64 -0.45 -3.11 3.38
C VAL A 64 -0.05 -4.50 3.89
N ASN A 65 0.33 -4.63 5.16
CA ASN A 65 0.79 -5.90 5.75
C ASN A 65 -0.30 -6.99 5.76
N ARG A 66 -1.58 -6.61 5.80
CA ARG A 66 -2.71 -7.55 5.68
C ARG A 66 -3.02 -7.87 4.22
N VAL A 67 -2.84 -6.92 3.31
CA VAL A 67 -3.14 -7.08 1.88
C VAL A 67 -2.11 -7.95 1.18
N LEU A 68 -0.81 -7.75 1.46
CA LEU A 68 0.29 -8.36 0.72
C LEU A 68 0.14 -9.89 0.49
N PRO A 69 -0.07 -10.74 1.53
CA PRO A 69 -0.20 -12.17 1.30
C PRO A 69 -1.47 -12.57 0.54
N VAL A 70 -2.57 -11.82 0.69
CA VAL A 70 -3.83 -12.10 -0.03
C VAL A 70 -3.71 -11.69 -1.49
N TYR A 71 -3.04 -10.57 -1.77
CA TYR A 71 -2.74 -10.11 -3.12
C TYR A 71 -1.91 -11.13 -3.90
N GLU A 72 -0.82 -11.64 -3.30
CA GLU A 72 0.03 -12.65 -3.95
C GLU A 72 -0.74 -13.93 -4.29
N GLN A 73 -1.57 -14.41 -3.36
CA GLN A 73 -2.44 -15.57 -3.60
C GLN A 73 -3.48 -15.30 -4.69
N TRP A 74 -4.07 -14.10 -4.68
CA TRP A 74 -5.06 -13.68 -5.67
C TRP A 74 -4.46 -13.65 -7.07
N MET A 75 -3.30 -13.01 -7.23
CA MET A 75 -2.63 -12.89 -8.53
C MET A 75 -2.05 -14.22 -9.02
N ALA A 76 -1.65 -15.11 -8.11
CA ALA A 76 -1.26 -16.48 -8.49
C ALA A 76 -2.45 -17.29 -9.00
N ARG A 77 -3.64 -17.12 -8.41
CA ARG A 77 -4.86 -17.85 -8.79
C ARG A 77 -5.52 -17.26 -10.05
N TRP A 78 -5.59 -15.94 -10.14
CA TRP A 78 -6.28 -15.21 -11.20
C TRP A 78 -5.37 -14.11 -11.79
N PRO A 79 -4.37 -14.49 -12.60
CA PRO A 79 -3.39 -13.56 -13.15
C PRO A 79 -3.98 -12.59 -14.16
N ARG A 80 -5.18 -12.88 -14.72
CA ARG A 80 -5.92 -11.99 -15.62
C ARG A 80 -7.36 -11.83 -15.16
N PRO A 81 -8.05 -10.72 -15.52
CA PRO A 81 -9.46 -10.52 -15.17
C PRO A 81 -10.37 -11.65 -15.65
N ALA A 82 -10.08 -12.23 -16.82
CA ALA A 82 -10.85 -13.33 -17.39
C ALA A 82 -10.77 -14.62 -16.55
N ASP A 83 -9.66 -14.84 -15.85
CA ASP A 83 -9.47 -16.02 -15.00
C ASP A 83 -10.37 -15.95 -13.75
N LEU A 84 -10.55 -14.75 -13.18
CA LEU A 84 -11.52 -14.51 -12.10
C LEU A 84 -12.95 -14.58 -12.61
N ALA A 85 -13.24 -13.99 -13.78
CA ALA A 85 -14.59 -13.93 -14.33
C ALA A 85 -15.17 -15.32 -14.69
N ALA A 86 -14.30 -16.32 -14.89
CA ALA A 86 -14.70 -17.71 -15.14
C ALA A 86 -15.15 -18.46 -13.86
N GLU A 87 -14.91 -17.90 -12.68
CA GLU A 87 -15.23 -18.53 -11.40
C GLU A 87 -16.61 -18.13 -10.88
N ALA A 88 -17.18 -18.98 -10.02
CA ALA A 88 -18.35 -18.59 -9.26
C ALA A 88 -18.02 -17.39 -8.34
N PRO A 89 -18.87 -16.36 -8.21
CA PRO A 89 -18.59 -15.18 -7.38
C PRO A 89 -18.23 -15.51 -5.91
N GLY A 90 -18.74 -16.63 -5.39
CA GLY A 90 -18.39 -17.11 -4.05
C GLY A 90 -16.91 -17.52 -3.88
N GLU A 91 -16.22 -17.92 -4.95
CA GLU A 91 -14.77 -18.17 -4.93
C GLU A 91 -13.99 -16.88 -4.66
N ALA A 92 -14.36 -15.78 -5.31
CA ALA A 92 -13.76 -14.47 -5.09
C ALA A 92 -13.90 -14.03 -3.62
N VAL A 93 -15.11 -14.18 -3.06
CA VAL A 93 -15.39 -13.87 -1.64
C VAL A 93 -14.59 -14.77 -0.69
N ARG A 94 -14.44 -16.06 -1.00
CA ARG A 94 -13.61 -16.98 -0.22
C ARG A 94 -12.14 -16.56 -0.22
N ALA A 95 -11.58 -16.24 -1.39
CA ALA A 95 -10.21 -15.79 -1.54
C ALA A 95 -9.94 -14.43 -0.86
N TRP A 96 -10.93 -13.54 -0.84
CA TRP A 96 -10.86 -12.25 -0.12
C TRP A 96 -10.67 -12.42 1.40
N GLY A 97 -11.15 -13.53 1.96
CA GLY A 97 -10.91 -13.94 3.34
C GLY A 97 -11.27 -12.86 4.36
N ARG A 98 -10.30 -12.50 5.21
CA ARG A 98 -10.48 -11.57 6.34
C ARG A 98 -10.01 -10.14 6.06
N LEU A 99 -9.95 -9.73 4.79
CA LEU A 99 -9.65 -8.33 4.42
C LEU A 99 -10.78 -7.35 4.82
N GLY A 100 -11.97 -7.88 5.14
CA GLY A 100 -13.14 -7.07 5.49
C GLY A 100 -13.84 -6.50 4.26
N TYR A 101 -15.11 -6.10 4.43
CA TYR A 101 -15.99 -5.64 3.34
C TYR A 101 -15.99 -6.57 2.11
N PRO A 102 -16.47 -7.83 2.24
CA PRO A 102 -16.39 -8.86 1.19
C PRO A 102 -17.07 -8.47 -0.12
N ARG A 103 -17.97 -7.48 -0.11
CA ARG A 103 -18.60 -6.94 -1.32
C ARG A 103 -17.61 -6.27 -2.27
N ARG A 104 -16.39 -5.93 -1.83
CA ARG A 104 -15.33 -5.41 -2.70
C ARG A 104 -14.72 -6.49 -3.61
N ALA A 105 -14.98 -7.77 -3.34
CA ALA A 105 -14.53 -8.88 -4.17
C ALA A 105 -15.51 -9.24 -5.31
N LEU A 106 -16.62 -8.50 -5.43
CA LEU A 106 -17.74 -8.79 -6.33
C LEU A 106 -17.89 -7.71 -7.41
#